data_AF-A0A928ERV5-F1
#
_entry.id   AF-A0A928ERV5-F1
#
_cell.length_a   1.000
_cell.length_b   1.000
_cell.length_c   1.000
_cell.angle_alpha   90.00
_cell.angle_beta   90.00
_cell.angle_gamma   90.00
#
_symmetry.space_group_name_H-M   'P 1'
#
loop_
_entity.id
_entity.type
_entity.pdbx_description
1 polymer ?
#
loop_
_entity_poly.entity_id
_entity_poly.type
_entity_poly.pdbx_seq_one_letter_code
_entity_poly.pdbx_strand_id
1 'polypeptide(L)'
;MENNKKKKKGLFARYFEGTGKGVKKEPFAERNFKNFFKIYGRNLSRMFSVNLYYIIGNFPFFLFLLTLSGNVTDQSFAPTSSLYPALNGMTAVSGFDPVTLAWNGVHGVQQQMQVMTPLAYTCLGLSALVFLTWGLVNVGTTYILRNIVKGEPIFIWEDFWYAIKRNLRQGLIYGIIDLGLMLLLGYDIVFFFNNMGVSFMMSMLFYVTLIAAILYFVMRFYVYILMVTFDLSIYKLMKNALIFAILGFKRNILAFIGILLSLVVTYSLCLIFLPLGIILPFIILFGSGAFMAAYAAYPKIKQVMIDPYYPEEEKVYEEEPIFRDDVR
;
A
#
# COMPACT_ATOMS: atom_id res chain seq x y z
N MET A 1 22.35 17.67 -54.69
CA MET A 1 22.93 17.70 -53.33
C MET A 1 21.81 18.06 -52.38
N GLU A 2 21.19 17.09 -51.70
CA GLU A 2 20.13 17.39 -50.73
C GLU A 2 20.35 16.60 -49.44
N ASN A 3 20.27 17.34 -48.34
CA ASN A 3 20.93 17.11 -47.07
C ASN A 3 20.31 15.96 -46.26
N ASN A 4 21.10 14.91 -46.01
CA ASN A 4 20.72 13.79 -45.17
C ASN A 4 20.93 14.11 -43.68
N LYS A 5 20.00 14.84 -43.05
CA LYS A 5 20.02 15.08 -41.59
C LYS A 5 19.42 13.88 -40.85
N LYS A 6 20.27 12.91 -40.49
CA LYS A 6 19.96 11.88 -39.48
C LYS A 6 19.66 12.53 -38.13
N LYS A 7 18.39 12.70 -37.78
CA LYS A 7 17.96 13.04 -36.40
C LYS A 7 18.28 11.85 -35.49
N LYS A 8 19.25 12.01 -34.58
CA LYS A 8 19.50 11.08 -33.47
C LYS A 8 18.23 11.03 -32.59
N LYS A 9 17.48 9.93 -32.65
CA LYS A 9 16.38 9.67 -31.72
C LYS A 9 16.96 9.40 -30.32
N GLY A 10 16.54 10.19 -29.33
CA GLY A 10 16.98 10.05 -27.93
C GLY A 10 16.48 8.76 -27.29
N LEU A 11 17.19 8.31 -26.25
CA LEU A 11 16.96 7.05 -25.51
C LEU A 11 15.51 6.85 -25.04
N PHE A 12 14.80 7.96 -24.77
CA PHE A 12 13.43 7.98 -24.27
C PHE A 12 12.37 7.75 -25.36
N ALA A 13 12.64 8.06 -26.63
CA ALA A 13 11.66 7.90 -27.72
C ALA A 13 11.34 6.41 -28.01
N ARG A 14 12.28 5.50 -27.71
CA ARG A 14 12.07 4.05 -27.86
C ARG A 14 11.11 3.45 -26.83
N TYR A 15 10.86 4.12 -25.71
CA TYR A 15 9.94 3.64 -24.68
C TYR A 15 8.46 3.96 -24.97
N PHE A 16 8.20 4.90 -25.89
CA PHE A 16 6.86 5.39 -26.22
C PHE A 16 6.36 4.96 -27.61
N GLU A 17 7.20 4.39 -28.49
CA GLU A 17 6.81 3.90 -29.83
C GLU A 17 6.34 2.43 -29.82
N GLY A 18 5.62 2.01 -28.78
CA GLY A 18 4.94 0.71 -28.74
C GLY A 18 3.48 0.82 -29.19
N THR A 19 3.20 1.42 -30.34
CA THR A 19 1.83 1.59 -30.82
C THR A 19 1.18 0.25 -31.16
N GLY A 20 -0.10 0.12 -30.80
CA GLY A 20 -0.91 -1.09 -30.96
C GLY A 20 -1.03 -1.56 -32.40
N LYS A 21 -0.41 -2.70 -32.71
CA LYS A 21 -0.89 -3.79 -33.57
C LYS A 21 0.12 -4.93 -33.47
N GLY A 22 -0.30 -6.08 -32.92
CA GLY A 22 0.47 -7.32 -33.00
C GLY A 22 1.29 -7.73 -31.77
N VAL A 23 0.98 -7.26 -30.55
CA VAL A 23 1.58 -7.89 -29.37
C VAL A 23 0.87 -9.23 -29.12
N LYS A 24 1.59 -10.34 -29.31
CA LYS A 24 1.06 -11.69 -29.11
C LYS A 24 0.48 -11.82 -27.70
N LYS A 25 -0.80 -12.20 -27.58
CA LYS A 25 -1.36 -12.69 -26.32
C LYS A 25 -0.54 -13.90 -25.91
N GLU A 26 0.00 -13.88 -24.70
CA GLU A 26 0.83 -14.98 -24.22
C GLU A 26 -0.03 -16.19 -23.83
N PRO A 27 0.52 -17.41 -23.90
CA PRO A 27 -0.23 -18.61 -23.54
C PRO A 27 -0.71 -18.54 -22.09
N PHE A 28 -1.96 -18.93 -21.87
CA PHE A 28 -2.65 -18.87 -20.58
C PHE A 28 -2.00 -19.83 -19.57
N ALA A 29 -1.01 -19.36 -18.82
CA ALA A 29 -0.43 -20.16 -17.74
C ALA A 29 -1.40 -20.26 -16.56
N GLU A 30 -1.66 -21.47 -16.06
CA GLU A 30 -2.47 -21.68 -14.86
C GLU A 30 -1.95 -20.86 -13.67
N ARG A 31 -2.86 -20.28 -12.86
CA ARG A 31 -2.47 -19.41 -11.74
C ARG A 31 -2.21 -20.22 -10.48
N ASN A 32 -1.17 -21.05 -10.55
CA ASN A 32 -0.68 -21.89 -9.45
C ASN A 32 0.61 -21.31 -8.84
N PHE A 33 1.06 -21.91 -7.73
CA PHE A 33 2.21 -21.39 -6.98
C PHE A 33 3.53 -21.42 -7.78
N LYS A 34 3.73 -22.39 -8.67
CA LYS A 34 4.95 -22.45 -9.51
C LYS A 34 4.96 -21.31 -10.53
N ASN A 35 3.83 -21.09 -11.19
CA ASN A 35 3.70 -20.03 -12.19
C ASN A 35 3.72 -18.63 -11.59
N PHE A 36 3.43 -18.47 -10.29
CA PHE A 36 3.59 -17.21 -9.57
C PHE A 36 5.02 -16.66 -9.72
N PHE A 37 6.04 -17.45 -9.37
CA PHE A 37 7.44 -16.99 -9.45
C PHE A 37 7.90 -16.74 -10.88
N LYS A 38 7.40 -17.53 -11.84
CA LYS A 38 7.69 -17.31 -13.27
C LYS A 38 7.13 -15.97 -13.76
N ILE A 39 5.87 -15.68 -13.45
CA ILE A 39 5.21 -14.43 -13.87
C ILE A 39 5.81 -13.24 -13.13
N TYR A 40 6.04 -13.36 -11.82
CA TYR A 40 6.65 -12.32 -11.00
C TYR A 40 8.08 -12.00 -11.48
N GLY A 41 8.93 -13.02 -11.62
CA GLY A 41 10.33 -12.90 -12.05
C GLY A 41 10.47 -12.22 -13.41
N ARG A 42 9.63 -12.60 -14.38
CA ARG A 42 9.63 -11.97 -15.71
C ARG A 42 9.18 -10.51 -15.69
N ASN A 43 8.34 -10.13 -14.73
CA ASN A 43 7.78 -8.79 -14.63
C ASN A 43 8.46 -7.95 -13.53
N LEU A 44 9.64 -8.33 -13.03
CA LEU A 44 10.35 -7.60 -11.96
C LEU A 44 10.53 -6.11 -12.26
N SER A 45 10.95 -5.76 -13.49
CA SER A 45 11.08 -4.36 -13.90
C SER A 45 9.74 -3.60 -13.86
N ARG A 46 8.64 -4.28 -14.21
CA ARG A 46 7.30 -3.70 -14.13
C ARG A 46 6.85 -3.56 -12.67
N MET A 47 7.19 -4.49 -11.79
CA MET A 47 6.94 -4.38 -10.34
C MET A 47 7.68 -3.18 -9.73
N PHE A 48 8.92 -2.95 -10.14
CA PHE A 48 9.67 -1.75 -9.76
C PHE A 48 8.97 -0.47 -10.23
N SER A 49 8.45 -0.45 -11.46
CA SER A 49 7.66 0.68 -11.96
C SER A 49 6.40 0.88 -11.12
N VAL A 50 5.66 -0.17 -10.81
CA VAL A 50 4.47 -0.11 -9.95
C VAL A 50 4.79 0.45 -8.56
N ASN A 51 5.92 0.04 -7.96
CA ASN A 51 6.43 0.62 -6.73
C ASN A 51 6.65 2.13 -6.84
N LEU A 52 7.25 2.58 -7.95
CA LEU A 52 7.46 4.00 -8.21
C LEU A 52 6.14 4.78 -8.32
N TYR A 53 5.09 4.21 -8.93
CA TYR A 53 3.76 4.83 -8.94
C TYR A 53 3.14 4.93 -7.54
N TYR A 54 3.33 3.92 -6.69
CA TYR A 54 2.88 4.01 -5.30
C TYR A 54 3.52 5.16 -4.55
N ILE A 55 4.84 5.37 -4.75
CA ILE A 55 5.64 6.39 -4.09
C ILE A 55 5.32 7.79 -4.63
N ILE A 56 5.48 7.98 -5.94
CA ILE A 56 5.29 9.29 -6.59
C ILE A 56 3.81 9.69 -6.50
N GLY A 57 2.91 8.73 -6.73
CA GLY A 57 1.48 8.98 -6.72
C GLY A 57 0.96 9.35 -5.33
N ASN A 58 1.51 8.76 -4.26
CA ASN A 58 1.14 9.09 -2.88
C ASN A 58 2.19 9.93 -2.17
N PHE A 59 2.91 10.80 -2.91
CA PHE A 59 3.96 11.61 -2.31
C PHE A 59 3.50 12.45 -1.09
N PRO A 60 2.24 12.93 -0.98
CA PRO A 60 1.81 13.71 0.20
C PRO A 60 1.97 12.94 1.52
N PHE A 61 1.95 11.61 1.48
CA PHE A 61 2.21 10.77 2.65
C PHE A 61 3.62 10.99 3.22
N PHE A 62 4.62 11.31 2.40
CA PHE A 62 5.97 11.60 2.90
C PHE A 62 6.05 12.90 3.69
N LEU A 63 5.14 13.86 3.45
CA LEU A 63 5.06 15.08 4.26
C LEU A 63 4.55 14.76 5.67
N PHE A 64 3.64 13.79 5.79
CA PHE A 64 3.22 13.25 7.08
C PHE A 64 4.38 12.56 7.80
N LEU A 65 5.11 11.66 7.11
CA LEU A 65 6.28 10.99 7.70
C LEU A 65 7.38 11.98 8.10
N LEU A 66 7.63 13.02 7.29
CA LEU A 66 8.59 14.08 7.61
C LEU A 66 8.18 14.81 8.89
N THR A 67 6.89 15.08 9.07
CA THR A 67 6.36 15.70 10.30
C THR A 67 6.57 14.78 11.51
N LEU A 68 6.26 13.48 11.37
CA LEU A 68 6.46 12.49 12.43
C LEU A 68 7.95 12.25 12.77
N SER A 69 8.85 12.46 11.81
CA SER A 69 10.29 12.26 12.01
C SER A 69 10.92 13.27 12.96
N GLY A 70 10.23 14.37 13.26
CA GLY A 70 10.73 15.44 14.13
C GLY A 70 11.69 16.42 13.45
N ASN A 71 12.04 16.21 12.17
CA ASN A 71 12.98 17.07 11.43
C ASN A 71 12.43 18.47 11.10
N VAL A 72 11.12 18.68 11.23
CA VAL A 72 10.45 19.96 10.99
C VAL A 72 9.78 20.50 12.26
N THR A 73 9.99 19.87 13.40
CA THR A 73 9.47 20.29 14.71
C THR A 73 10.60 20.80 15.60
N ASP A 74 10.28 21.71 16.52
CA ASP A 74 11.25 22.20 17.49
C ASP A 74 11.20 21.33 18.75
N GLN A 75 12.35 21.09 19.38
CA GLN A 75 12.40 20.41 20.66
C GLN A 75 12.21 21.41 21.80
N SER A 76 11.25 21.15 22.68
CA SER A 76 11.05 21.89 23.91
C SER A 76 11.00 20.95 25.11
N PHE A 77 11.28 21.48 26.30
CA PHE A 77 11.26 20.70 27.54
C PHE A 77 9.98 20.99 28.30
N ALA A 78 9.16 19.97 28.51
CA ALA A 78 7.94 20.06 29.30
C ALA A 78 8.12 19.37 30.66
N PRO A 79 7.58 19.92 31.75
CA PRO A 79 7.63 19.28 33.06
C PRO A 79 6.80 17.98 33.07
N THR A 80 7.36 16.93 33.67
CA THR A 80 6.68 15.62 33.79
C THR A 80 5.70 15.55 34.97
N SER A 81 5.89 16.43 35.96
CA SER A 81 5.10 16.47 37.19
C SER A 81 4.43 17.83 37.37
N SER A 82 3.19 17.83 37.88
CA SER A 82 2.50 19.06 38.30
C SER A 82 3.23 19.80 39.42
N LEU A 83 4.09 19.10 40.19
CA LEU A 83 4.89 19.68 41.26
C LEU A 83 6.15 20.41 40.75
N TYR A 84 6.50 20.25 39.48
CA TYR A 84 7.71 20.82 38.90
C TYR A 84 7.86 22.33 39.14
N PRO A 85 6.84 23.20 38.87
CA PRO A 85 7.01 24.64 39.04
C PRO A 85 7.22 25.05 40.50
N ALA A 86 6.51 24.39 41.43
CA ALA A 86 6.63 24.65 42.86
C ALA A 86 8.00 24.22 43.40
N LEU A 87 8.47 23.02 43.02
CA LEU A 87 9.77 22.50 43.43
C LEU A 87 10.93 23.31 42.84
N ASN A 88 10.83 23.73 41.58
CA ASN A 88 11.87 24.59 40.98
C ASN A 88 11.92 25.97 41.63
N GLY A 89 10.76 26.54 41.97
CA GLY A 89 10.67 27.79 42.71
C GLY A 89 11.25 27.67 44.12
N MET A 90 10.95 26.56 44.83
CA MET A 90 11.54 26.27 46.13
C MET A 90 13.06 26.14 46.02
N THR A 91 13.60 25.30 45.13
CA THR A 91 15.06 25.18 44.96
C THR A 91 15.74 26.50 44.59
N ALA A 92 15.06 27.39 43.87
CA ALA A 92 15.60 28.70 43.51
C ALA A 92 15.66 29.67 44.71
N VAL A 93 14.78 29.52 45.71
CA VAL A 93 14.67 30.42 46.87
C VAL A 93 15.34 29.86 48.13
N SER A 94 15.14 28.57 48.44
CA SER A 94 15.63 27.95 49.68
C SER A 94 17.05 27.36 49.57
N GLY A 95 17.66 27.37 48.39
CA GLY A 95 19.00 26.82 48.17
C GLY A 95 19.05 25.28 48.19
N PHE A 96 20.24 24.72 48.51
CA PHE A 96 20.52 23.28 48.47
C PHE A 96 20.04 22.51 49.71
N ASP A 97 18.75 22.62 50.05
CA ASP A 97 18.15 21.76 51.07
C ASP A 97 18.08 20.29 50.57
N PRO A 98 18.64 19.31 51.32
CA PRO A 98 18.68 17.92 50.88
C PRO A 98 17.32 17.31 50.55
N VAL A 99 16.26 17.70 51.27
CA VAL A 99 14.90 17.18 51.02
C VAL A 99 14.35 17.75 49.72
N THR A 100 14.47 19.06 49.54
CA THR A 100 14.01 19.75 48.32
C THR A 100 14.76 19.25 47.07
N LEU A 101 16.06 18.97 47.17
CA LEU A 101 16.86 18.38 46.08
C LEU A 101 16.47 16.94 45.76
N ALA A 102 16.19 16.12 46.78
CA ALA A 102 15.72 14.75 46.56
C ALA A 102 14.35 14.74 45.83
N TRP A 103 13.45 15.65 46.22
CA TRP A 103 12.15 15.81 45.57
C TRP A 103 12.27 16.38 44.16
N ASN A 104 13.15 17.36 43.93
CA ASN A 104 13.44 17.90 42.60
C ASN A 104 14.11 16.83 41.70
N GLY A 105 14.95 15.95 42.25
CA GLY A 105 15.52 14.83 41.49
C GLY A 105 14.48 13.85 40.92
N VAL A 106 13.32 13.70 41.59
CA VAL A 106 12.23 12.81 41.14
C VAL A 106 11.18 13.55 40.32
N HIS A 107 10.77 14.75 40.75
CA HIS A 107 9.65 15.51 40.18
C HIS A 107 10.06 16.76 39.40
N GLY A 108 11.33 17.14 39.48
CA GLY A 108 11.97 18.20 38.69
C GLY A 108 12.47 17.73 37.32
N VAL A 109 12.09 16.53 36.90
CA VAL A 109 12.47 15.99 35.59
C VAL A 109 11.62 16.62 34.50
N GLN A 110 12.28 17.13 33.45
CA GLN A 110 11.61 17.55 32.22
C GLN A 110 11.77 16.47 31.15
N GLN A 111 10.76 16.31 30.32
CA GLN A 111 10.80 15.45 29.15
C GLN A 111 10.86 16.30 27.87
N GLN A 112 11.66 15.86 26.90
CA GLN A 112 11.66 16.47 25.58
C GLN A 112 10.34 16.18 24.87
N MET A 113 9.67 17.24 24.44
CA MET A 113 8.48 17.18 23.60
C MET A 113 8.75 17.89 22.28
N GLN A 114 8.23 17.31 21.20
CA GLN A 114 8.26 17.93 19.88
C GLN A 114 7.14 18.97 19.82
N VAL A 115 7.50 20.23 19.58
CA VAL A 115 6.58 21.35 19.40
C VAL A 115 6.39 21.59 17.91
N MET A 116 5.13 21.67 17.50
CA MET A 116 4.78 21.78 16.09
C MET A 116 5.05 23.21 15.60
N THR A 117 5.99 23.35 14.66
CA THR A 117 6.33 24.63 14.03
C THR A 117 5.32 24.98 12.92
N PRO A 118 5.27 26.23 12.44
CA PRO A 118 4.47 26.58 11.26
C PRO A 118 4.78 25.69 10.03
N LEU A 119 6.04 25.31 9.84
CA LEU A 119 6.43 24.37 8.79
C LEU A 119 5.82 22.98 9.03
N ALA A 120 5.86 22.47 10.25
CA ALA A 120 5.23 21.19 10.58
C ALA A 120 3.70 21.21 10.35
N TYR A 121 3.00 22.29 10.74
CA TYR A 121 1.57 22.45 10.45
C TYR A 121 1.27 22.46 8.95
N THR A 122 2.08 23.17 8.15
CA THR A 122 1.90 23.20 6.68
C THR A 122 2.18 21.84 6.04
N CYS A 123 3.24 21.13 6.44
CA CYS A 123 3.51 19.76 5.99
C CYS A 123 2.36 18.81 6.34
N LEU A 124 1.82 18.91 7.56
CA LEU A 124 0.68 18.11 7.99
C LEU A 124 -0.58 18.44 7.17
N GLY A 125 -0.87 19.72 6.94
CA GLY A 125 -1.98 20.16 6.09
C GLY A 125 -1.88 19.65 4.66
N LEU A 126 -0.70 19.76 4.05
CA LEU A 126 -0.45 19.23 2.69
C LEU A 126 -0.51 17.71 2.64
N SER A 127 -0.17 17.01 3.72
CA SER A 127 -0.26 15.55 3.76
C SER A 127 -1.68 15.02 3.59
N ALA A 128 -2.70 15.82 3.94
CA ALA A 128 -4.11 15.48 3.73
C ALA A 128 -4.48 15.26 2.26
N LEU A 129 -3.67 15.77 1.31
CA LEU A 129 -3.82 15.46 -0.11
C LEU A 129 -3.72 13.96 -0.42
N VAL A 130 -3.16 13.15 0.49
CA VAL A 130 -3.15 11.68 0.37
C VAL A 130 -4.56 11.10 0.23
N PHE A 131 -5.58 11.72 0.84
CA PHE A 131 -6.97 11.28 0.69
C PHE A 131 -7.46 11.37 -0.76
N LEU A 132 -6.89 12.27 -1.57
CA LEU A 132 -7.21 12.42 -2.98
C LEU A 132 -6.38 11.46 -3.84
N THR A 133 -5.12 11.21 -3.48
CA THR A 133 -4.23 10.39 -4.29
C THR A 133 -4.41 8.89 -4.05
N TRP A 134 -4.72 8.49 -2.81
CA TRP A 134 -4.70 7.09 -2.38
C TRP A 134 -5.54 6.16 -3.24
N GLY A 135 -6.80 6.52 -3.44
CA GLY A 135 -7.71 5.73 -4.27
C GLY A 135 -7.27 5.66 -5.73
N LEU A 136 -6.85 6.80 -6.30
CA LEU A 136 -6.47 6.90 -7.70
C LEU A 136 -5.23 6.06 -8.03
N VAL A 137 -4.22 6.12 -7.17
CA VAL A 137 -3.00 5.33 -7.36
C VAL A 137 -3.29 3.84 -7.28
N ASN A 138 -4.14 3.42 -6.33
CA ASN A 138 -4.57 2.02 -6.24
C ASN A 138 -5.38 1.58 -7.47
N VAL A 139 -6.24 2.43 -8.05
CA VAL A 139 -6.95 2.14 -9.31
C VAL A 139 -5.96 1.89 -10.45
N GLY A 140 -5.03 2.83 -10.68
CA GLY A 140 -4.08 2.77 -11.79
C GLY A 140 -3.13 1.57 -11.69
N THR A 141 -2.54 1.36 -10.50
CA THR A 141 -1.64 0.23 -10.26
C THR A 141 -2.36 -1.11 -10.31
N THR A 142 -3.59 -1.22 -9.80
CA THR A 142 -4.37 -2.46 -9.84
C THR A 142 -4.72 -2.85 -11.28
N TYR A 143 -5.03 -1.89 -12.15
CA TYR A 143 -5.27 -2.16 -13.56
C TYR A 143 -4.04 -2.78 -14.24
N ILE A 144 -2.85 -2.21 -14.02
CA ILE A 144 -1.57 -2.76 -14.50
C ILE A 144 -1.37 -4.17 -13.95
N LEU A 145 -1.44 -4.34 -12.64
CA LEU A 145 -1.17 -5.63 -11.98
C LEU A 145 -2.13 -6.72 -12.43
N ARG A 146 -3.42 -6.40 -12.57
CA ARG A 146 -4.42 -7.32 -13.11
C ARG A 146 -4.05 -7.76 -14.53
N ASN A 147 -3.66 -6.83 -15.39
CA ASN A 147 -3.26 -7.17 -16.75
C ASN A 147 -1.97 -8.01 -16.77
N ILE A 148 -1.03 -7.80 -15.83
CA ILE A 148 0.17 -8.66 -15.69
C ILE A 148 -0.26 -10.08 -15.33
N VAL A 149 -1.20 -10.23 -14.40
CA VAL A 149 -1.76 -11.53 -13.99
C VAL A 149 -2.54 -12.20 -15.13
N LYS A 150 -3.15 -11.41 -16.02
CA LYS A 150 -3.81 -11.89 -17.24
C LYS A 150 -2.83 -12.33 -18.33
N GLY A 151 -1.58 -11.86 -18.30
CA GLY A 151 -0.63 -12.05 -19.39
C GLY A 151 -0.91 -11.13 -20.59
N GLU A 152 -1.64 -10.04 -20.37
CA GLU A 152 -1.93 -9.05 -21.40
C GLU A 152 -0.74 -8.09 -21.59
N PRO A 153 -0.53 -7.56 -22.80
CA PRO A 153 0.46 -6.52 -23.04
C PRO A 153 0.05 -5.22 -22.34
N ILE A 154 1.04 -4.49 -21.81
CA ILE A 154 0.80 -3.32 -20.94
C ILE A 154 1.77 -2.21 -21.30
N PHE A 155 1.21 -1.01 -21.45
CA PHE A 155 1.94 0.25 -21.54
C PHE A 155 1.76 0.99 -20.22
N ILE A 156 2.71 0.81 -19.30
CA ILE A 156 2.55 1.17 -17.88
C ILE A 156 2.01 2.59 -17.68
N TRP A 157 2.58 3.59 -18.37
CA TRP A 157 2.16 4.98 -18.22
C TRP A 157 0.74 5.24 -18.76
N GLU A 158 0.46 4.78 -19.98
CA GLU A 158 -0.82 5.00 -20.65
C GLU A 158 -1.95 4.25 -19.94
N ASP A 159 -1.72 2.99 -19.57
CA ASP A 159 -2.67 2.15 -18.86
C ASP A 159 -2.97 2.68 -17.45
N PHE A 160 -1.96 3.20 -16.74
CA PHE A 160 -2.15 3.82 -15.42
C PHE A 160 -3.12 5.00 -15.50
N TRP A 161 -2.86 5.95 -16.40
CA TRP A 161 -3.69 7.14 -16.55
C TRP A 161 -5.05 6.83 -17.19
N TYR A 162 -5.11 5.86 -18.09
CA TYR A 162 -6.37 5.37 -18.66
C TYR A 162 -7.30 4.85 -17.56
N ALA A 163 -6.80 3.98 -16.69
CA ALA A 163 -7.58 3.39 -15.60
C ALA A 163 -8.08 4.44 -14.59
N ILE A 164 -7.23 5.40 -14.25
CA ILE A 164 -7.59 6.53 -13.36
C ILE A 164 -8.68 7.38 -13.99
N LYS A 165 -8.52 7.81 -15.24
CA LYS A 165 -9.51 8.67 -15.91
C LYS A 165 -10.86 7.98 -16.05
N ARG A 166 -10.86 6.68 -16.36
CA ARG A 166 -12.09 5.88 -16.49
C ARG A 166 -12.83 5.73 -15.17
N ASN A 167 -12.13 5.61 -14.04
CA ASN A 167 -12.72 5.35 -12.73
C ASN A 167 -12.53 6.50 -11.74
N LEU A 168 -12.35 7.74 -12.22
CA LEU A 168 -11.89 8.87 -11.40
C LEU A 168 -12.80 9.12 -10.19
N ARG A 169 -14.11 9.26 -10.43
CA ARG A 169 -15.09 9.56 -9.38
C ARG A 169 -15.19 8.41 -8.36
N GLN A 170 -15.26 7.18 -8.86
CA GLN A 170 -15.40 6.01 -8.01
C GLN A 170 -14.14 5.73 -7.20
N GLY A 171 -12.96 5.85 -7.83
CA GLY A 171 -11.65 5.71 -7.21
C GLY A 171 -11.40 6.76 -6.14
N LEU A 172 -11.79 8.03 -6.36
CA LEU A 172 -11.70 9.08 -5.35
C LEU A 172 -12.60 8.79 -4.14
N ILE A 173 -13.90 8.57 -4.36
CA ILE A 173 -14.85 8.38 -3.26
C ILE A 173 -14.46 7.14 -2.45
N TYR A 174 -14.19 6.01 -3.11
CA TYR A 174 -13.75 4.81 -2.40
C TYR A 174 -12.37 4.99 -1.77
N GLY A 175 -11.46 5.75 -2.37
CA GLY A 175 -10.14 6.05 -1.81
C GLY A 175 -10.21 6.76 -0.46
N ILE A 176 -11.11 7.74 -0.33
CA ILE A 176 -11.37 8.44 0.93
C ILE A 176 -11.93 7.47 1.98
N ILE A 177 -12.90 6.64 1.59
CA ILE A 177 -13.48 5.61 2.46
C ILE A 177 -12.40 4.61 2.90
N ASP A 178 -11.58 4.13 1.97
CA ASP A 178 -10.53 3.14 2.23
C ASP A 178 -9.51 3.68 3.22
N LEU A 179 -9.02 4.89 2.99
CA LEU A 179 -8.03 5.51 3.86
C LEU A 179 -8.64 5.83 5.24
N GLY A 180 -9.87 6.34 5.29
CA GLY A 180 -10.59 6.58 6.55
C GLY A 180 -10.80 5.30 7.37
N LEU A 181 -11.23 4.20 6.73
CA LEU A 181 -11.40 2.90 7.39
C LEU A 181 -10.08 2.34 7.91
N MET A 182 -8.99 2.46 7.13
CA MET A 182 -7.68 2.02 7.59
C MET A 182 -7.16 2.84 8.77
N LEU A 183 -7.37 4.16 8.77
CA LEU A 183 -6.99 5.01 9.90
C LEU A 183 -7.80 4.69 11.14
N LEU A 184 -9.12 4.49 11.00
CA LEU A 184 -10.01 4.10 12.10
C LEU A 184 -9.58 2.75 12.70
N LEU A 185 -9.41 1.73 11.87
CA LEU A 185 -8.97 0.40 12.32
C LEU A 185 -7.57 0.46 12.95
N GLY A 186 -6.65 1.26 12.38
CA GLY A 186 -5.32 1.47 12.95
C GLY A 186 -5.38 2.13 14.33
N TYR A 187 -6.20 3.18 14.48
CA TYR A 187 -6.45 3.83 15.76
C TYR A 187 -7.03 2.85 16.79
N ASP A 188 -8.07 2.10 16.42
CA ASP A 188 -8.72 1.14 17.31
C ASP A 188 -7.75 0.04 17.77
N ILE A 189 -6.90 -0.48 16.88
CA ILE A 189 -5.87 -1.48 17.24
C ILE A 189 -4.94 -0.92 18.31
N VAL A 190 -4.41 0.29 18.11
CA VAL A 190 -3.51 0.94 19.08
C VAL A 190 -4.23 1.23 20.38
N PHE A 191 -5.46 1.73 20.33
CA PHE A 191 -6.27 2.04 21.50
C PHE A 191 -6.54 0.79 22.34
N PHE A 192 -7.07 -0.28 21.75
CA PHE A 192 -7.41 -1.50 22.49
C PHE A 192 -6.15 -2.27 22.92
N PHE A 193 -5.05 -2.20 22.17
CA PHE A 193 -3.78 -2.78 22.59
C PHE A 193 -3.26 -2.14 23.88
N ASN A 194 -3.27 -0.80 23.95
CA ASN A 194 -2.83 -0.07 25.14
C ASN A 194 -3.76 -0.30 26.36
N ASN A 195 -4.98 -0.77 26.13
CA ASN A 195 -5.97 -1.06 27.18
C ASN A 195 -6.19 -2.57 27.42
N MET A 196 -5.35 -3.45 26.83
CA MET A 196 -5.56 -4.90 26.81
C MET A 196 -5.52 -5.57 28.20
N GLY A 197 -5.07 -4.87 29.25
CA GLY A 197 -5.05 -5.35 30.64
C GLY A 197 -6.09 -4.72 31.57
N VAL A 198 -6.88 -3.75 31.10
CA VAL A 198 -7.82 -3.00 31.96
C VAL A 198 -9.06 -3.84 32.29
N SER A 199 -9.59 -4.57 31.31
CA SER A 199 -10.75 -5.44 31.48
C SER A 199 -10.80 -6.50 30.39
N PHE A 200 -11.48 -7.61 30.66
CA PHE A 200 -11.73 -8.65 29.66
C PHE A 200 -12.39 -8.09 28.39
N MET A 201 -13.29 -7.12 28.52
CA MET A 201 -13.96 -6.48 27.39
C MET A 201 -12.97 -5.75 26.47
N MET A 202 -12.00 -5.03 27.03
CA MET A 202 -10.98 -4.35 26.22
C MET A 202 -10.07 -5.34 25.49
N SER A 203 -9.68 -6.44 26.14
CA SER A 203 -8.92 -7.51 25.49
C SER A 203 -9.72 -8.16 24.35
N MET A 204 -11.02 -8.42 24.56
CA MET A 204 -11.89 -8.97 23.51
C MET A 204 -12.00 -8.01 22.32
N LEU A 205 -12.22 -6.72 22.56
CA LEU A 205 -12.34 -5.71 21.50
C LEU A 205 -11.05 -5.58 20.69
N PHE A 206 -9.86 -5.71 21.30
CA PHE A 206 -8.60 -5.79 20.57
C PHE A 206 -8.60 -6.90 19.53
N TYR A 207 -8.95 -8.14 19.91
CA TYR A 207 -8.97 -9.27 18.99
C TYR A 207 -10.05 -9.15 17.92
N VAL A 208 -11.24 -8.61 18.26
CA VAL A 208 -12.30 -8.35 17.28
C VAL A 208 -11.84 -7.34 16.22
N THR A 209 -11.24 -6.24 16.65
CA THR A 209 -10.69 -5.21 15.74
C THR A 209 -9.56 -5.78 14.89
N LEU A 210 -8.68 -6.62 15.47
CA LEU A 210 -7.61 -7.27 14.72
C LEU A 210 -8.17 -8.18 13.61
N ILE A 211 -9.19 -8.99 13.91
CA ILE A 211 -9.87 -9.83 12.92
C ILE A 211 -10.55 -8.96 11.85
N ALA A 212 -11.23 -7.88 12.25
CA ALA A 212 -11.85 -6.94 11.31
C ALA A 212 -10.82 -6.29 10.38
N ALA A 213 -9.65 -5.92 10.89
CA ALA A 213 -8.57 -5.35 10.11
C ALA A 213 -7.98 -6.35 9.12
N ILE A 214 -7.76 -7.61 9.53
CA ILE A 214 -7.30 -8.67 8.62
C ILE A 214 -8.35 -8.94 7.54
N LEU A 215 -9.62 -9.05 7.91
CA LEU A 215 -10.71 -9.26 6.95
C LEU A 215 -10.78 -8.12 5.95
N TYR A 216 -10.75 -6.86 6.42
CA TYR A 216 -10.76 -5.69 5.57
C TYR A 216 -9.54 -5.64 4.65
N PHE A 217 -8.35 -5.96 5.18
CA PHE A 217 -7.13 -6.06 4.38
C PHE A 217 -7.27 -7.08 3.24
N VAL A 218 -7.85 -8.26 3.50
CA VAL A 218 -8.12 -9.28 2.46
C VAL A 218 -9.19 -8.80 1.49
N MET A 219 -10.24 -8.09 1.93
CA MET A 219 -11.24 -7.50 1.03
C MET A 219 -10.59 -6.56 0.01
N ARG A 220 -9.58 -5.79 0.41
CA ARG A 220 -8.86 -4.87 -0.49
C ARG A 220 -8.17 -5.58 -1.66
N PHE A 221 -7.86 -6.87 -1.55
CA PHE A 221 -7.37 -7.66 -2.69
C PHE A 221 -8.37 -7.68 -3.85
N TYR A 222 -9.66 -7.59 -3.54
CA TYR A 222 -10.75 -7.71 -4.50
C TYR A 222 -11.33 -6.37 -4.92
N VAL A 223 -11.47 -5.40 -4.01
CA VAL A 223 -12.23 -4.16 -4.29
C VAL A 223 -11.70 -3.42 -5.51
N TYR A 224 -10.39 -3.15 -5.57
CA TYR A 224 -9.81 -2.42 -6.69
C TYR A 224 -9.85 -3.22 -8.00
N ILE A 225 -9.67 -4.55 -7.95
CA ILE A 225 -9.77 -5.39 -9.14
C ILE A 225 -11.19 -5.39 -9.69
N LEU A 226 -12.19 -5.52 -8.81
CA LEU A 226 -13.60 -5.44 -9.19
C LEU A 226 -13.92 -4.07 -9.78
N MET A 227 -13.44 -2.99 -9.16
CA MET A 227 -13.65 -1.61 -9.65
C MET A 227 -13.11 -1.41 -11.06
N VAL A 228 -11.91 -1.90 -11.36
CA VAL A 228 -11.34 -1.71 -12.70
C VAL A 228 -11.88 -2.69 -13.75
N THR A 229 -12.62 -3.73 -13.33
CA THR A 229 -13.09 -4.82 -14.19
C THR A 229 -14.59 -4.73 -14.48
N PHE A 230 -15.39 -4.31 -13.51
CA PHE A 230 -16.85 -4.27 -13.59
C PHE A 230 -17.40 -2.91 -13.22
N ASP A 231 -18.50 -2.51 -13.87
CA ASP A 231 -19.25 -1.31 -13.53
C ASP A 231 -20.24 -1.62 -12.39
N LEU A 232 -19.76 -1.47 -11.15
CA LEU A 232 -20.52 -1.75 -9.93
C LEU A 232 -20.56 -0.52 -9.04
N SER A 233 -21.64 -0.30 -8.31
CA SER A 233 -21.66 0.74 -7.26
C SER A 233 -20.71 0.39 -6.11
N ILE A 234 -20.23 1.40 -5.37
CA ILE A 234 -19.28 1.22 -4.26
C ILE A 234 -19.80 0.21 -3.22
N TYR A 235 -21.10 0.28 -2.88
CA TYR A 235 -21.71 -0.69 -1.98
C TYR A 235 -21.62 -2.13 -2.52
N LYS A 236 -21.90 -2.33 -3.82
CA LYS A 236 -21.78 -3.64 -4.46
C LYS A 236 -20.33 -4.11 -4.52
N LEU A 237 -19.36 -3.21 -4.73
CA LEU A 237 -17.95 -3.55 -4.68
C LEU A 237 -17.54 -4.10 -3.32
N MET A 238 -17.88 -3.41 -2.23
CA MET A 238 -17.55 -3.86 -0.88
C MET A 238 -18.25 -5.18 -0.52
N LYS A 239 -19.54 -5.30 -0.84
CA LYS A 239 -20.29 -6.54 -0.61
C LYS A 239 -19.69 -7.73 -1.38
N ASN A 240 -19.37 -7.54 -2.66
CA ASN A 240 -18.77 -8.59 -3.48
C ASN A 240 -17.36 -8.93 -2.99
N ALA A 241 -16.55 -7.92 -2.62
CA ALA A 241 -15.22 -8.14 -2.07
C ALA A 241 -15.24 -8.92 -0.76
N LEU A 242 -16.24 -8.69 0.11
CA LEU A 242 -16.43 -9.48 1.32
C LEU A 242 -16.75 -10.95 0.99
N ILE A 243 -17.65 -11.19 0.03
CA ILE A 243 -17.97 -12.54 -0.43
C ILE A 243 -16.72 -13.23 -0.98
N PHE A 244 -15.91 -12.53 -1.78
CA PHE A 244 -14.67 -13.08 -2.33
C PHE A 244 -13.58 -13.31 -1.28
N ALA A 245 -13.50 -12.46 -0.25
CA ALA A 245 -12.57 -12.67 0.87
C ALA A 245 -12.82 -14.04 1.54
N ILE A 246 -14.10 -14.43 1.64
CA ILE A 246 -14.52 -15.72 2.19
C ILE A 246 -14.38 -16.85 1.16
N LEU A 247 -14.90 -16.69 -0.06
CA LEU A 247 -14.86 -17.73 -1.10
C LEU A 247 -13.43 -18.08 -1.55
N GLY A 248 -12.52 -17.10 -1.52
CA GLY A 248 -11.12 -17.23 -1.92
C GLY A 248 -10.18 -17.59 -0.77
N PHE A 249 -10.68 -17.96 0.42
CA PHE A 249 -9.93 -18.04 1.67
C PHE A 249 -8.56 -18.72 1.56
N LYS A 250 -8.47 -19.89 0.90
CA LYS A 250 -7.19 -20.62 0.73
C LYS A 250 -6.14 -19.79 -0.02
N ARG A 251 -6.53 -19.14 -1.13
CA ARG A 251 -5.61 -18.28 -1.92
C ARG A 251 -5.29 -16.98 -1.18
N ASN A 252 -6.28 -16.44 -0.46
CA ASN A 252 -6.15 -15.21 0.31
C ASN A 252 -5.15 -15.35 1.45
N ILE A 253 -5.21 -16.46 2.20
CA ILE A 253 -4.23 -16.76 3.26
C ILE A 253 -2.83 -16.88 2.68
N LEU A 254 -2.66 -17.57 1.55
CA LEU A 254 -1.34 -17.74 0.95
C LEU A 254 -0.74 -16.39 0.52
N ALA A 255 -1.55 -15.52 -0.09
CA ALA A 255 -1.11 -14.16 -0.41
C ALA A 255 -0.83 -13.33 0.84
N PHE A 256 -1.67 -13.42 1.87
CA PHE A 256 -1.46 -12.72 3.14
C PHE A 256 -0.14 -13.12 3.81
N ILE A 257 0.14 -14.42 3.90
CA ILE A 257 1.41 -14.94 4.43
C ILE A 257 2.58 -14.48 3.56
N GLY A 258 2.44 -14.51 2.22
CA GLY A 258 3.48 -14.02 1.31
C GLY A 258 3.78 -12.53 1.50
N ILE A 259 2.74 -11.70 1.70
CA ILE A 259 2.87 -10.27 1.99
C ILE A 259 3.55 -10.05 3.34
N LEU A 260 3.15 -10.78 4.39
CA LEU A 260 3.78 -10.71 5.71
C LEU A 260 5.25 -11.12 5.65
N LEU A 261 5.58 -12.20 4.94
CA LEU A 261 6.95 -12.64 4.75
C LEU A 261 7.76 -11.59 4.00
N SER A 262 7.21 -11.01 2.93
CA SER A 262 7.83 -9.90 2.21
C SER A 262 8.07 -8.70 3.13
N LEU A 263 7.14 -8.39 4.03
CA LEU A 263 7.29 -7.31 5.00
C LEU A 263 8.41 -7.59 5.99
N VAL A 264 8.43 -8.79 6.60
CA VAL A 264 9.47 -9.21 7.55
C VAL A 264 10.85 -9.17 6.88
N VAL A 265 10.99 -9.79 5.70
CA VAL A 265 12.26 -9.78 4.94
C VAL A 265 12.69 -8.35 4.63
N THR A 266 11.80 -7.50 4.14
CA THR A 266 12.14 -6.11 3.81
C THR A 266 12.55 -5.31 5.05
N TYR A 267 11.86 -5.51 6.17
CA TYR A 267 12.19 -4.89 7.45
C TYR A 267 13.56 -5.35 7.97
N SER A 268 13.83 -6.66 7.95
CA SER A 268 15.14 -7.21 8.36
C SER A 268 16.28 -6.66 7.49
N LEU A 269 16.10 -6.59 6.18
CA LEU A 269 17.10 -5.99 5.27
C LEU A 269 17.29 -4.49 5.55
N CYS A 270 16.21 -3.77 5.89
CA CYS A 270 16.30 -2.35 6.24
C CYS A 270 17.21 -2.13 7.46
N LEU A 271 17.15 -3.01 8.46
CA LEU A 271 17.99 -2.94 9.67
C LEU A 271 19.46 -3.28 9.38
N ILE A 272 19.73 -4.25 8.49
CA ILE A 272 21.09 -4.72 8.20
C ILE A 272 21.87 -3.69 7.35
N PHE A 273 21.22 -3.04 6.38
CA PHE A 273 21.89 -2.22 5.36
C PHE A 273 21.78 -0.70 5.57
N LEU A 274 21.59 -0.23 6.81
CA LEU A 274 21.40 1.20 7.10
C LEU A 274 22.66 2.01 6.73
N PRO A 275 22.56 3.15 6.00
CA PRO A 275 21.34 3.89 5.64
C PRO A 275 20.63 3.44 4.35
N LEU A 276 21.29 2.67 3.47
CA LEU A 276 20.71 2.23 2.18
C LEU A 276 19.44 1.39 2.37
N GLY A 277 19.31 0.70 3.49
CA GLY A 277 18.16 -0.12 3.87
C GLY A 277 16.82 0.63 3.85
N ILE A 278 16.82 1.94 4.12
CA ILE A 278 15.61 2.79 4.12
C ILE A 278 14.95 2.81 2.73
N ILE A 279 15.72 2.59 1.66
CA ILE A 279 15.21 2.60 0.29
C ILE A 279 14.48 1.29 -0.05
N LEU A 280 14.78 0.18 0.64
CA LEU A 280 14.30 -1.16 0.28
C LEU A 280 12.77 -1.34 0.35
N PRO A 281 12.05 -0.83 1.37
CA PRO A 281 10.58 -0.81 1.38
C PRO A 281 9.98 -0.22 0.11
N PHE A 282 10.60 0.84 -0.40
CA PHE A 282 10.14 1.55 -1.60
C PHE A 282 10.41 0.76 -2.88
N ILE A 283 11.40 -0.12 -2.91
CA ILE A 283 11.77 -0.92 -4.09
C ILE A 283 11.00 -2.23 -4.16
N ILE A 284 10.65 -2.80 -3.02
CA ILE A 284 10.18 -4.19 -2.91
C ILE A 284 8.71 -4.23 -2.47
N LEU A 285 8.35 -3.54 -1.40
CA LEU A 285 7.18 -3.88 -0.60
C LEU A 285 5.83 -3.68 -1.34
N PHE A 286 5.59 -2.48 -1.88
CA PHE A 286 4.24 -2.07 -2.30
C PHE A 286 3.75 -2.83 -3.55
N GLY A 287 4.56 -2.84 -4.60
CA GLY A 287 4.28 -3.48 -5.88
C GLY A 287 4.21 -4.99 -5.74
N SER A 288 5.12 -5.61 -4.99
CA SER A 288 5.11 -7.05 -4.75
C SER A 288 3.93 -7.48 -3.90
N GLY A 289 3.59 -6.69 -2.87
CA GLY A 289 2.40 -6.92 -2.06
C GLY A 289 1.11 -6.87 -2.88
N ALA A 290 0.95 -5.80 -3.66
CA ALA A 290 -0.20 -5.62 -4.53
C ALA A 290 -0.27 -6.69 -5.63
N PHE A 291 0.87 -7.15 -6.17
CA PHE A 291 0.91 -8.24 -7.12
C PHE A 291 0.45 -9.57 -6.50
N MET A 292 0.91 -9.90 -5.29
CA MET A 292 0.47 -11.09 -4.56
C MET A 292 -1.04 -11.08 -4.32
N ALA A 293 -1.58 -9.93 -3.91
CA ALA A 293 -3.01 -9.72 -3.79
C ALA A 293 -3.75 -9.95 -5.13
N ALA A 294 -3.27 -9.33 -6.21
CA ALA A 294 -3.86 -9.48 -7.55
C ALA A 294 -3.81 -10.92 -8.07
N TYR A 295 -2.72 -11.63 -7.83
CA TYR A 295 -2.51 -13.02 -8.23
C TYR A 295 -3.42 -14.00 -7.47
N ALA A 296 -3.71 -13.70 -6.20
CA ALA A 296 -4.65 -14.47 -5.41
C ALA A 296 -6.11 -14.19 -5.82
N ALA A 297 -6.46 -12.92 -6.00
CA ALA A 297 -7.84 -12.50 -6.22
C ALA A 297 -8.36 -12.76 -7.64
N TYR A 298 -7.57 -12.45 -8.67
CA TYR A 298 -8.04 -12.49 -10.07
C TYR A 298 -8.65 -13.84 -10.48
N PRO A 299 -8.05 -15.01 -10.16
CA PRO A 299 -8.61 -16.28 -10.60
C PRO A 299 -9.96 -16.60 -9.98
N LYS A 300 -10.22 -16.16 -8.74
CA LYS A 300 -11.53 -16.37 -8.13
C LYS A 300 -12.59 -15.45 -8.73
N ILE A 301 -12.21 -14.21 -9.05
CA ILE A 301 -13.06 -13.29 -9.79
C ILE A 301 -13.38 -13.86 -11.18
N LYS A 302 -12.37 -14.36 -11.92
CA LYS A 302 -12.55 -14.99 -13.23
C LYS A 302 -13.56 -16.15 -13.14
N GLN A 303 -13.32 -17.08 -12.22
CA GLN A 303 -14.16 -18.26 -12.04
C GLN A 303 -15.64 -17.93 -11.74
N VAL A 304 -15.91 -16.90 -10.93
CA VAL A 304 -17.26 -16.64 -10.40
C VAL A 304 -18.02 -15.58 -11.21
N MET A 305 -17.32 -14.62 -11.81
CA MET A 305 -17.96 -13.45 -12.45
C MET A 305 -17.67 -13.33 -13.95
N ILE A 306 -16.71 -14.08 -14.49
CA ILE A 306 -16.35 -14.00 -15.90
C ILE A 306 -16.75 -15.29 -16.60
N ASP A 307 -16.20 -16.43 -16.17
CA ASP A 307 -16.39 -17.74 -16.81
C ASP A 307 -17.85 -18.21 -16.94
N PRO A 308 -18.80 -17.88 -16.04
CA PRO A 308 -20.19 -18.28 -16.22
C PRO A 308 -20.90 -17.64 -17.42
N TYR A 309 -20.35 -16.56 -17.99
CA TYR A 309 -20.94 -15.86 -19.13
C TYR A 309 -20.43 -16.34 -20.49
N TYR A 310 -19.36 -17.15 -20.51
CA TYR A 310 -18.80 -17.72 -21.74
C TYR A 310 -19.24 -19.18 -21.91
N PRO A 311 -19.70 -19.60 -23.10
CA PRO A 311 -19.99 -21.00 -23.39
C PRO A 311 -18.71 -21.85 -23.31
N GLU A 312 -18.83 -23.12 -22.92
CA GLU A 312 -17.67 -24.00 -22.69
C GLU A 312 -16.77 -24.15 -23.94
N GLU A 313 -17.35 -24.08 -25.13
CA GLU A 313 -16.61 -24.13 -26.41
C GLU A 313 -15.66 -22.93 -26.59
N GLU A 314 -16.02 -21.73 -26.15
CA GLU A 314 -15.16 -20.54 -26.24
C GLU A 314 -14.03 -20.54 -25.19
N LYS A 315 -14.19 -21.26 -24.07
CA LYS A 315 -13.18 -21.37 -23.01
C LYS A 315 -11.93 -22.11 -23.50
N VAL A 316 -12.11 -23.13 -24.32
CA VAL A 316 -11.02 -23.96 -24.85
C VAL A 316 -10.11 -23.15 -25.80
N TYR A 317 -10.68 -22.27 -26.62
CA TYR A 317 -9.89 -21.42 -27.53
C TYR A 317 -9.07 -20.33 -26.81
N GLU A 318 -9.49 -19.87 -25.62
CA GLU A 318 -8.68 -18.97 -24.78
C GLU A 318 -7.58 -19.70 -24.00
N GLU A 319 -7.76 -20.99 -23.73
CA GLU A 319 -6.87 -21.79 -22.87
C GLU A 319 -5.73 -22.46 -23.63
N GLU A 320 -5.88 -22.73 -24.93
CA GLU A 320 -4.81 -23.33 -25.72
C GLU A 320 -3.74 -22.31 -26.17
N PRO A 321 -2.44 -22.61 -25.96
CA PRO A 321 -1.36 -21.89 -26.63
C PRO A 321 -1.59 -21.92 -28.15
N ILE A 322 -1.60 -20.75 -28.80
CA ILE A 322 -1.76 -20.60 -30.27
C ILE A 322 -0.68 -21.39 -31.05
N PHE A 323 0.40 -21.79 -30.39
CA PHE A 323 1.42 -22.68 -30.92
C PHE A 323 1.61 -23.86 -29.98
N ARG A 324 1.19 -25.05 -30.42
CA ARG A 324 1.77 -26.31 -29.93
C ARG A 324 3.09 -26.45 -30.69
N ASP A 325 4.20 -26.54 -29.95
CA ASP A 325 5.48 -26.92 -30.56
C ASP A 325 5.35 -28.39 -30.93
N ASP A 326 4.84 -28.65 -32.13
CA ASP A 326 4.83 -29.96 -32.75
C ASP A 326 6.26 -30.28 -33.22
N VAL A 327 7.16 -30.53 -32.28
CA VAL A 327 8.49 -31.10 -32.58
C VAL A 327 8.50 -32.52 -32.04
N ARG A 328 8.27 -33.43 -32.96
CA ARG A 328 8.38 -34.88 -32.77
C ARG A 328 9.83 -35.33 -32.83
#